data_AF-A0A940GVJ5-F1
#
_entry.id   AF-A0A940GVJ5-F1
#
_cell.length_a   1.000
_cell.length_b   1.000
_cell.length_c   1.000
_cell.angle_alpha   90.00
_cell.angle_beta   90.00
_cell.angle_gamma   90.00
#
_symmetry.space_group_name_H-M   'P 1'
#
loop_
_entity.id
_entity.type
_entity.pdbx_description
1 polymer ?
#
loop_
_entity_poly.entity_id
_entity_poly.type
_entity_poly.pdbx_seq_one_letter_code
_entity_poly.pdbx_strand_id
1 'polypeptide(L)'
;MRRPLTPGEVELSRAVFGDAIDYARARVANAKWIFFQPANTTMAPLGTIHFHPKSGIYHDDFSCAPLGVQGLFVHEMVHVWQHQKGIFLPVRRHPFCRYAYALQPGRPFEKYGLEQQAEIVRHAFLLRHGAEIAGAPPLAQYETLIPFRRG
;
A
#
# COMPACT_ATOMS: atom_id res chain seq x y z
N MET A 1 -4.76 -12.19 15.98
CA MET A 1 -5.87 -11.25 16.28
C MET A 1 -6.09 -10.38 15.05
N ARG A 2 -7.36 -10.12 14.67
CA ARG A 2 -7.74 -9.24 13.55
C ARG A 2 -8.54 -8.08 14.12
N ARG A 3 -8.22 -6.85 13.73
CA ARG A 3 -8.87 -5.62 14.23
C ARG A 3 -9.35 -4.72 13.07
N PRO A 4 -10.36 -3.86 13.30
CA PRO A 4 -10.64 -2.72 12.42
C PRO A 4 -9.46 -1.75 12.36
N LEU A 5 -9.50 -0.88 11.34
CA LEU A 5 -8.62 0.28 11.30
C LEU A 5 -8.90 1.19 12.49
N THR A 6 -7.85 1.77 13.06
CA THR A 6 -8.00 2.85 14.05
C THR A 6 -8.51 4.13 13.38
N PRO A 7 -9.06 5.10 14.14
CA PRO A 7 -9.41 6.40 13.57
C PRO A 7 -8.24 7.08 12.83
N GLY A 8 -7.03 7.02 13.40
CA GLY A 8 -5.82 7.58 12.76
C GLY A 8 -5.46 6.88 11.45
N GLU A 9 -5.58 5.56 11.39
CA GLU A 9 -5.35 4.80 10.15
C GLU A 9 -6.39 5.10 9.07
N VAL A 10 -7.65 5.34 9.45
CA VAL A 10 -8.70 5.77 8.54
C VAL A 10 -8.40 7.17 8.00
N GLU A 11 -8.01 8.12 8.86
CA GLU A 11 -7.64 9.48 8.44
C GLU A 11 -6.42 9.47 7.51
N LEU A 12 -5.36 8.75 7.88
CA LEU A 12 -4.16 8.57 7.07
C LEU A 12 -4.51 8.01 5.69
N SER A 13 -5.36 6.98 5.65
CA SER A 13 -5.78 6.36 4.40
C SER A 13 -6.70 7.28 3.59
N ARG A 14 -7.62 8.00 4.23
CA ARG A 14 -8.52 8.95 3.55
C ARG A 14 -7.76 10.09 2.90
N ALA A 15 -6.67 10.57 3.51
CA ALA A 15 -5.80 11.58 2.92
C ALA A 15 -5.11 11.13 1.61
N VAL A 16 -5.00 9.81 1.38
CA VAL A 16 -4.41 9.23 0.17
C VAL A 16 -5.45 8.75 -0.82
N PHE A 17 -6.48 8.05 -0.34
CA PHE A 17 -7.43 7.30 -1.17
C PHE A 17 -8.81 7.98 -1.29
N GLY A 18 -9.08 9.04 -0.53
CA GLY A 18 -10.39 9.68 -0.50
C GLY A 18 -11.49 8.69 -0.11
N ASP A 19 -12.55 8.60 -0.91
CA ASP A 19 -13.64 7.64 -0.72
C ASP A 19 -13.48 6.37 -1.58
N ALA A 20 -12.29 6.14 -2.15
CA ALA A 20 -12.06 4.98 -3.03
C ALA A 20 -12.08 3.63 -2.29
N ILE A 21 -11.98 3.65 -0.95
CA ILE A 21 -11.93 2.47 -0.10
C ILE A 21 -13.06 2.54 0.94
N ASP A 22 -13.81 1.45 1.06
CA ASP A 22 -14.66 1.21 2.22
C ASP A 22 -13.79 0.78 3.41
N TYR A 23 -13.42 1.77 4.23
CA TYR A 23 -12.58 1.57 5.42
C TYR A 23 -13.25 0.70 6.49
N ALA A 24 -14.59 0.67 6.53
CA ALA A 24 -15.32 -0.15 7.49
C ALA A 24 -15.19 -1.65 7.19
N ARG A 25 -14.74 -2.03 5.99
CA ARG A 25 -14.41 -3.40 5.59
C ARG A 25 -12.93 -3.75 5.69
N ALA A 26 -12.05 -2.74 5.75
CA ALA A 26 -10.61 -2.92 5.89
C ALA A 26 -10.25 -3.40 7.31
N ARG A 27 -9.31 -4.34 7.41
CA ARG A 27 -8.85 -4.91 8.69
C ARG A 27 -7.33 -5.00 8.73
N VAL A 28 -6.77 -5.07 9.93
CA VAL A 28 -5.35 -5.36 10.15
C VAL A 28 -5.24 -6.59 11.04
N ALA A 29 -4.28 -7.46 10.75
CA ALA A 29 -4.01 -8.66 11.53
C ALA A 29 -2.51 -8.78 11.84
N ASN A 30 -2.20 -9.00 13.11
CA ASN A 30 -0.88 -9.45 13.55
C ASN A 30 -0.82 -10.98 13.47
N ALA A 31 -0.69 -11.51 12.25
CA ALA A 31 -0.76 -12.95 11.99
C ALA A 31 0.01 -13.33 10.72
N LYS A 32 0.52 -14.57 10.70
CA LYS A 32 1.10 -15.17 9.48
C LYS A 32 0.04 -15.30 8.39
N TRP A 33 0.48 -15.20 7.15
CA TRP A 33 -0.42 -15.29 6.00
C TRP A 33 -0.44 -16.68 5.32
N ILE A 34 0.71 -17.26 4.91
CA ILE A 34 0.87 -18.67 4.45
C ILE A 34 2.36 -19.12 4.47
N PHE A 35 2.61 -20.44 4.45
CA PHE A 35 3.83 -21.18 4.84
C PHE A 35 5.13 -20.98 4.00
N PHE A 36 5.10 -20.36 2.81
CA PHE A 36 6.29 -20.11 1.97
C PHE A 36 6.54 -18.60 1.77
N GLN A 37 6.65 -17.86 2.87
CA GLN A 37 6.89 -16.42 2.89
C GLN A 37 8.40 -16.17 3.08
N PRO A 38 9.15 -15.68 2.07
CA PRO A 38 10.45 -15.05 2.31
C PRO A 38 10.24 -13.82 3.22
N ALA A 39 11.25 -13.42 3.99
CA ALA A 39 11.15 -12.40 5.03
C ALA A 39 10.63 -11.00 4.61
N ASN A 40 10.43 -10.76 3.30
CA ASN A 40 10.06 -9.47 2.70
C ASN A 40 8.74 -9.53 1.91
N THR A 41 7.64 -10.00 2.50
CA THR A 41 6.32 -9.96 1.83
C THR A 41 5.20 -9.74 2.85
N THR A 42 4.51 -8.61 2.78
CA THR A 42 3.21 -8.35 3.44
C THR A 42 2.07 -8.70 2.47
N MET A 43 0.90 -9.04 3.03
CA MET A 43 -0.19 -9.72 2.32
C MET A 43 -1.57 -9.25 2.75
N ALA A 44 -2.53 -9.14 1.82
CA ALA A 44 -3.92 -8.80 2.10
C ALA A 44 -5.00 -9.40 1.16
N PRO A 45 -5.32 -10.72 1.21
CA PRO A 45 -6.26 -11.32 0.26
C PRO A 45 -7.75 -11.16 0.58
N LEU A 46 -8.11 -10.54 1.71
CA LEU A 46 -9.50 -10.44 2.19
C LEU A 46 -9.82 -9.02 2.71
N GLY A 47 -9.22 -8.01 2.09
CA GLY A 47 -9.24 -6.64 2.62
C GLY A 47 -8.64 -6.55 4.03
N THR A 48 -7.75 -7.48 4.38
CA THR A 48 -7.10 -7.57 5.70
C THR A 48 -5.61 -7.53 5.51
N ILE A 49 -4.93 -6.55 6.08
CA ILE A 49 -3.48 -6.44 6.00
C ILE A 49 -2.85 -7.34 7.06
N HIS A 50 -1.98 -8.26 6.64
CA HIS A 50 -1.31 -9.22 7.52
C HIS A 50 0.15 -8.83 7.77
N PHE A 51 0.46 -8.38 8.98
CA PHE A 51 1.83 -8.17 9.44
C PHE A 51 2.32 -9.41 10.18
N HIS A 52 3.48 -9.93 9.78
CA HIS A 52 4.06 -11.12 10.41
C HIS A 52 4.51 -10.78 11.85
N PRO A 53 4.10 -11.53 12.89
CA PRO A 53 4.40 -11.16 14.29
C PRO A 53 5.89 -11.04 14.61
N LYS A 54 6.74 -11.83 13.95
CA LYS A 54 8.20 -11.77 14.12
C LYS A 54 8.89 -10.66 13.32
N SER A 55 8.16 -9.90 12.50
CA SER A 55 8.78 -8.81 11.73
C SER A 55 9.13 -7.59 12.58
N GLY A 56 8.48 -7.42 13.74
CA GLY A 56 8.61 -6.21 14.57
C GLY A 56 7.98 -4.96 13.96
N ILE A 57 7.31 -5.06 12.80
CA ILE A 57 6.73 -3.93 12.05
C ILE A 57 5.29 -3.64 12.50
N TYR A 58 4.65 -4.55 13.24
CA TYR A 58 3.27 -4.37 13.67
C TYR A 58 3.16 -3.22 14.68
N HIS A 59 2.22 -2.30 14.44
CA HIS A 59 1.81 -1.26 15.38
C HIS A 59 0.31 -1.36 15.68
N ASP A 60 -0.06 -0.98 16.91
CA ASP A 60 -1.46 -0.89 17.30
C ASP A 60 -2.18 0.26 16.59
N ASP A 61 -1.44 1.30 16.19
CA ASP A 61 -1.88 2.36 15.29
C ASP A 61 -0.75 2.70 14.29
N PHE A 62 -0.97 2.41 13.01
CA PHE A 62 0.03 2.68 11.96
C PHE A 62 0.19 4.17 11.65
N SER A 63 -0.78 5.04 11.96
CA SER A 63 -0.64 6.50 11.79
C SER A 63 0.38 7.13 12.73
N CYS A 64 0.66 6.47 13.85
CA CYS A 64 1.68 6.87 14.82
C CYS A 64 3.04 6.19 14.57
N ALA A 65 3.14 5.31 13.57
CA ALA A 65 4.37 4.60 13.26
C ALA A 65 5.40 5.52 12.56
N PRO A 66 6.69 5.14 12.49
CA PRO A 66 7.67 5.86 11.68
C PRO A 66 7.23 6.00 10.22
N LEU A 67 7.62 7.08 9.55
CA LEU A 67 7.14 7.42 8.20
C LEU A 67 7.33 6.28 7.18
N GLY A 68 8.44 5.54 7.24
CA GLY A 68 8.66 4.37 6.38
C GLY A 68 7.63 3.26 6.59
N VAL A 69 7.17 3.06 7.83
CA VAL A 69 6.15 2.07 8.19
C VAL A 69 4.75 2.58 7.82
N GLN A 70 4.48 3.88 7.96
CA GLN A 70 3.27 4.49 7.39
C GLN A 70 3.20 4.29 5.87
N GLY A 71 4.32 4.49 5.17
CA GLY A 71 4.42 4.24 3.73
C GLY A 71 4.16 2.79 3.35
N LEU A 72 4.66 1.83 4.15
CA LEU A 72 4.35 0.42 3.96
C LEU A 72 2.86 0.14 4.20
N PHE A 73 2.26 0.72 5.24
CA PHE A 73 0.81 0.59 5.47
C PHE A 73 0.00 1.14 4.29
N VAL A 74 0.38 2.29 3.74
CA VAL A 74 -0.24 2.89 2.55
C VAL A 74 -0.10 1.98 1.32
N HIS A 75 1.06 1.34 1.12
CA HIS A 75 1.26 0.32 0.07
C HIS A 75 0.23 -0.81 0.21
N GLU A 76 0.09 -1.38 1.41
CA GLU A 76 -0.86 -2.46 1.65
C GLU A 76 -2.32 -2.02 1.48
N MET A 77 -2.65 -0.76 1.78
CA MET A 77 -3.98 -0.19 1.52
C MET A 77 -4.32 -0.10 0.02
N VAL A 78 -3.32 -0.02 -0.87
CA VAL A 78 -3.55 -0.15 -2.32
C VAL A 78 -4.04 -1.55 -2.66
N HIS A 79 -3.52 -2.59 -2.01
CA HIS A 79 -4.00 -3.96 -2.21
C HIS A 79 -5.42 -4.15 -1.66
N VAL A 80 -5.77 -3.50 -0.55
CA VAL A 80 -7.15 -3.45 -0.05
C VAL A 80 -8.07 -2.80 -1.09
N TRP A 81 -7.67 -1.67 -1.68
CA TRP A 81 -8.41 -1.00 -2.75
C TRP A 81 -8.58 -1.90 -3.98
N GLN A 82 -7.50 -2.52 -4.47
CA GLN A 82 -7.54 -3.44 -5.61
C GLN A 82 -8.51 -4.59 -5.36
N HIS A 83 -8.47 -5.18 -4.16
CA HIS A 83 -9.40 -6.21 -3.74
C HIS A 83 -10.86 -5.73 -3.75
N GLN A 84 -11.14 -4.55 -3.21
CA GLN A 84 -12.50 -3.97 -3.22
C GLN A 84 -13.02 -3.65 -4.62
N LYS A 85 -12.12 -3.38 -5.58
CA LYS A 85 -12.45 -3.25 -7.01
C LYS A 85 -12.76 -4.59 -7.71
N GLY A 86 -12.71 -5.71 -6.99
CA GLY A 86 -12.96 -7.05 -7.56
C GLY A 86 -11.75 -7.63 -8.29
N ILE A 87 -10.56 -7.04 -8.14
CA ILE A 87 -9.32 -7.62 -8.66
C ILE A 87 -8.98 -8.81 -7.78
N PHE A 88 -9.22 -10.02 -8.29
CA PHE A 88 -8.74 -11.24 -7.65
C PHE A 88 -7.23 -11.27 -7.77
N LEU A 89 -6.51 -11.03 -6.67
CA LEU A 89 -5.05 -11.09 -6.61
C LEU A 89 -4.62 -12.56 -6.86
N PRO A 90 -4.22 -12.97 -8.09
CA PRO A 90 -3.74 -14.31 -8.29
C PRO A 90 -2.39 -14.36 -7.61
N VAL A 91 -2.25 -15.24 -6.62
CA VAL A 91 -1.03 -15.46 -5.84
C VAL A 91 0.10 -15.89 -6.77
N ARG A 92 0.80 -14.91 -7.36
CA ARG A 92 2.09 -15.06 -8.03
C ARG A 92 2.86 -13.76 -7.93
N ARG A 93 3.54 -13.52 -6.81
CA ARG A 93 4.82 -12.80 -6.89
C ARG A 93 5.79 -13.77 -7.58
N HIS A 94 6.03 -13.57 -8.87
CA HIS A 94 7.19 -14.19 -9.49
C HIS A 94 8.43 -13.50 -8.90
N PRO A 95 9.45 -14.23 -8.40
CA PRO A 95 10.65 -13.67 -7.75
C PRO A 95 11.50 -12.71 -8.62
N PHE A 96 11.05 -12.41 -9.85
CA PHE A 96 11.68 -11.50 -10.80
C PHE A 96 10.86 -10.22 -11.06
N CYS A 97 9.80 -9.94 -10.29
CA CYS A 97 9.13 -8.64 -10.37
C CYS A 97 10.10 -7.55 -9.94
N ARG A 98 10.72 -6.90 -10.95
CA ARG A 98 11.56 -5.73 -10.77
C ARG A 98 10.73 -4.67 -10.03
N TYR A 99 11.09 -4.44 -8.77
CA TYR A 99 10.71 -3.26 -7.99
C TYR A 99 11.06 -1.96 -8.72
N ALA A 100 12.02 -2.01 -9.65
CA ALA A 100 12.29 -0.94 -10.59
C ALA A 100 11.12 -0.79 -11.58
N TYR A 101 10.29 0.23 -11.35
CA TYR A 101 9.43 0.81 -12.37
C TYR A 101 10.00 2.17 -12.78
N ALA A 102 9.83 2.52 -14.06
CA ALA A 102 10.00 3.88 -14.52
C ALA A 102 8.61 4.45 -14.79
N LEU A 103 8.36 5.67 -14.34
CA LEU A 103 7.16 6.39 -14.76
C LEU A 103 7.27 6.62 -16.28
N GLN A 104 6.33 6.04 -17.02
CA GLN A 104 6.27 6.19 -18.47
C GLN A 104 5.27 7.30 -18.80
N PRO A 105 5.67 8.37 -19.51
CA PRO A 105 4.75 9.43 -19.92
C PRO A 105 3.53 8.87 -20.64
N GLY A 106 2.33 9.30 -20.22
CA GLY A 106 1.07 8.88 -20.83
C GLY A 106 0.61 7.45 -20.51
N ARG A 107 1.37 6.65 -19.74
CA ARG A 107 0.92 5.33 -19.30
C ARG A 107 -0.10 5.47 -18.15
N PRO A 108 -1.34 4.97 -18.31
CA PRO A 108 -2.34 5.00 -17.24
C PRO A 108 -1.94 4.16 -16.03
N PHE A 109 -2.44 4.52 -14.84
CA PHE A 109 -2.13 3.83 -13.58
C PHE A 109 -2.49 2.34 -13.62
N GLU A 110 -3.62 2.01 -14.25
CA GLU A 110 -4.14 0.65 -14.37
C GLU A 110 -3.28 -0.24 -15.29
N LYS A 111 -2.41 0.36 -16.10
CA LYS A 111 -1.46 -0.36 -16.96
C LYS A 111 -0.18 -0.75 -16.22
N TYR A 112 0.04 -0.27 -15.00
CA TYR A 112 1.14 -0.73 -14.15
C TYR A 112 0.76 -2.05 -13.44
N GLY A 113 1.75 -2.88 -13.13
CA GLY A 113 1.51 -4.09 -12.33
C GLY A 113 0.98 -3.74 -10.93
N LEU A 114 0.24 -4.65 -10.30
CA LEU A 114 -0.44 -4.37 -9.02
C LEU A 114 0.51 -3.93 -7.90
N GLU A 115 1.70 -4.52 -7.84
CA GLU A 115 2.78 -4.14 -6.91
C GLU A 115 3.41 -2.79 -7.29
N GLN A 116 3.51 -2.48 -8.58
CA GLN A 116 4.02 -1.19 -9.05
C GLN A 116 3.04 -0.08 -8.73
N GLN A 117 1.73 -0.32 -8.89
CA GLN A 117 0.68 0.59 -8.45
C GLN A 117 0.81 0.91 -6.96
N ALA A 118 1.07 -0.12 -6.14
CA ALA A 118 1.25 0.04 -4.70
C ALA A 118 2.51 0.86 -4.34
N GLU A 119 3.65 0.56 -4.97
CA GLU A 119 4.88 1.33 -4.77
C GLU A 119 4.81 2.77 -5.31
N ILE A 120 4.08 3.01 -6.41
CA ILE A 120 3.82 4.36 -6.95
C ILE A 120 3.10 5.22 -5.89
N VAL A 121 2.05 4.67 -5.28
CA VAL A 121 1.27 5.39 -4.25
C VAL A 121 2.08 5.59 -2.99
N ARG A 122 2.86 4.57 -2.56
CA ARG A 122 3.79 4.69 -1.44
C ARG A 122 4.84 5.78 -1.65
N HIS A 123 5.47 5.82 -2.82
CA HIS A 123 6.46 6.85 -3.14
C HIS A 123 5.84 8.24 -3.10
N ALA A 124 4.65 8.42 -3.71
CA ALA A 124 3.94 9.69 -3.66
C ALA A 124 3.63 10.12 -2.23
N PHE A 125 3.19 9.18 -1.38
CA PHE A 125 2.95 9.42 0.04
C PHE A 125 4.23 9.87 0.76
N LEU A 126 5.34 9.13 0.60
CA LEU A 126 6.62 9.44 1.24
C LEU A 126 7.17 10.80 0.80
N LEU A 127 7.20 11.08 -0.51
CA LEU A 127 7.64 12.36 -1.07
C LEU A 127 6.80 13.53 -0.55
N ARG A 128 5.50 13.34 -0.41
CA ARG A 128 4.58 14.36 0.15
C ARG A 128 4.88 14.69 1.62
N HIS A 129 5.44 13.74 2.36
CA HIS A 129 5.84 13.92 3.76
C HIS A 129 7.34 14.27 3.90
N GLY A 130 7.98 14.70 2.81
CA GLY A 130 9.36 15.20 2.83
C GLY A 130 10.43 14.12 2.84
N ALA A 131 10.09 12.85 2.59
CA ALA A 131 11.10 11.81 2.42
C ALA A 131 11.82 11.95 1.08
N GLU A 132 13.11 11.68 1.07
CA GLU A 132 13.91 11.61 -0.15
C GLU A 132 14.00 10.16 -0.64
N ILE A 133 13.71 9.93 -1.92
CA ILE A 133 13.82 8.61 -2.55
C ILE A 133 14.81 8.74 -3.70
N ALA A 134 15.97 8.11 -3.56
CA ALA A 134 17.04 8.18 -4.55
C ALA A 134 16.55 7.68 -5.92
N GLY A 135 16.67 8.55 -6.94
CA GLY A 135 16.25 8.23 -8.31
C GLY A 135 14.75 8.24 -8.55
N ALA A 136 13.92 8.61 -7.55
CA ALA A 136 12.49 8.82 -7.77
C ALA A 136 12.25 10.13 -8.51
N PRO A 137 11.28 10.18 -9.44
CA PRO A 137 10.86 11.44 -10.05
C PRO A 137 10.21 12.41 -9.04
N PRO A 138 10.01 13.69 -9.41
CA PRO A 138 9.33 14.65 -8.55
C PRO A 138 7.89 14.22 -8.22
N LEU A 139 7.41 14.58 -7.01
CA LEU A 139 6.04 14.29 -6.54
C LEU A 139 4.97 14.65 -7.58
N ALA A 140 5.10 15.79 -8.26
CA ALA A 140 4.15 16.24 -9.27
C ALA A 140 3.89 15.18 -10.36
N GLN A 141 4.89 14.40 -10.77
CA GLN A 141 4.70 13.35 -11.77
C GLN A 141 3.85 12.19 -11.23
N TYR A 142 4.03 11.84 -9.96
CA TYR A 142 3.21 10.83 -9.30
C TYR A 142 1.75 11.30 -9.16
N GLU A 143 1.53 12.56 -8.80
CA GLU A 143 0.19 13.12 -8.62
C GLU A 143 -0.62 13.18 -9.91
N THR A 144 0.03 13.30 -11.08
CA THR A 144 -0.67 13.18 -12.38
C THR A 144 -1.15 11.77 -12.70
N LEU A 145 -0.56 10.75 -12.07
CA LEU A 145 -0.83 9.35 -12.36
C LEU A 145 -1.85 8.74 -11.40
N ILE A 146 -1.81 9.12 -10.12
CA ILE A 146 -2.62 8.48 -9.08
C ILE A 146 -4.10 8.86 -9.25
N PRO A 147 -5.01 7.88 -9.38
CA PRO A 147 -6.42 8.14 -9.72
C PRO A 147 -7.26 8.58 -8.51
N PHE A 148 -6.69 8.60 -7.31
CA PHE A 148 -7.38 9.01 -6.09
C PHE A 148 -7.44 10.54 -6.05
N ARG A 149 -8.58 11.08 -6.48
CA ARG A 149 -8.85 12.51 -6.30
C ARG A 149 -9.04 12.80 -4.82
N ARG A 150 -8.38 13.86 -4.35
CA ARG A 150 -8.78 14.54 -3.13
C ARG A 150 -10.19 15.08 -3.38
N GLY A 151 -11.17 14.56 -2.64
CA GLY A 151 -12.46 15.25 -2.47
C GLY A 151 -12.25 16.57 -1.77
#